data_AF-A0A0L8GAK9-F1
#
_entry.id   AF-A0A0L8GAK9-F1
#
_cell.length_a   1.000
_cell.length_b   1.000
_cell.length_c   1.000
_cell.angle_alpha   90.00
_cell.angle_beta   90.00
_cell.angle_gamma   90.00
#
_symmetry.space_group_name_H-M   'P 1'
#
loop_
_entity.id
_entity.type
_entity.pdbx_description
1 polymer ?
#
loop_
_entity_poly.entity_id
_entity_poly.type
_entity_poly.pdbx_seq_one_letter_code
_entity_poly.pdbx_strand_id
1 'polypeptide(L)'
;MAQVECSKLNEELLEKVSKKIGNRWQQIGRELELKQAQLEVFKKDFPNDHIKHAHLMLLKWFTTCDPAKRTLKTLRDALEDAECTEAVACLPSEAK
;
A
#
# COMPACT_ATOMS: atom_id res chain seq x y z
N MET A 1 -27.68 -2.65 -5.73
CA MET A 1 -26.87 -1.53 -5.19
C MET A 1 -25.61 -2.13 -4.59
N ALA A 2 -24.49 -2.06 -5.31
CA ALA A 2 -23.15 -2.36 -4.81
C ALA A 2 -22.15 -1.83 -5.84
N GLN A 3 -22.13 -0.51 -6.05
CA GLN A 3 -20.96 0.13 -6.64
C GLN A 3 -19.92 0.16 -5.53
N VAL A 4 -19.10 -0.89 -5.54
CA VAL A 4 -18.03 -1.15 -4.59
C VAL A 4 -17.05 0.01 -4.69
N GLU A 5 -16.74 0.64 -3.55
CA GLU A 5 -15.72 1.68 -3.37
C GLU A 5 -14.28 1.24 -3.77
N CYS A 6 -14.14 0.06 -4.38
CA CYS A 6 -12.92 -0.46 -4.96
C CYS A 6 -12.48 0.26 -6.25
N SER A 7 -13.32 1.10 -6.85
CA SER A 7 -12.98 1.80 -8.11
C SER A 7 -11.91 2.88 -7.99
N LYS A 8 -11.54 3.32 -6.78
CA LYS A 8 -10.51 4.36 -6.60
C LYS A 8 -9.10 3.80 -6.32
N LEU A 9 -8.98 2.57 -5.80
CA LEU A 9 -7.70 1.88 -5.62
C LEU A 9 -7.37 1.11 -6.89
N ASN A 10 -6.67 1.76 -7.82
CA ASN A 10 -6.18 1.14 -9.04
C ASN A 10 -4.69 0.81 -8.94
N GLU A 11 -4.23 -0.17 -9.73
CA GLU A 11 -2.80 -0.55 -9.82
C GLU A 11 -1.90 0.66 -10.13
N GLU A 12 -2.36 1.60 -10.96
CA GLU A 12 -1.61 2.84 -11.24
C GLU A 12 -1.41 3.70 -9.98
N LEU A 13 -2.43 3.77 -9.11
CA LEU A 13 -2.31 4.50 -7.85
C LEU A 13 -1.34 3.78 -6.90
N LEU A 14 -1.42 2.45 -6.81
CA LEU A 14 -0.48 1.65 -6.03
C LEU A 14 0.96 1.84 -6.53
N GLU A 15 1.17 1.94 -7.84
CA GLU A 15 2.48 2.22 -8.41
C GLU A 15 2.97 3.64 -8.04
N LYS A 16 2.12 4.66 -8.15
CA LYS A 16 2.49 6.03 -7.74
C LYS A 16 2.83 6.11 -6.26
N VAL A 17 2.01 5.48 -5.42
CA VAL A 17 2.20 5.42 -3.96
C VAL A 17 3.48 4.65 -3.62
N SER A 18 3.74 3.51 -4.27
CA SER A 18 4.95 2.71 -4.01
C SER A 18 6.24 3.47 -4.31
N LYS A 19 6.25 4.30 -5.36
CA LYS A 19 7.36 5.23 -5.66
C LYS A 19 7.58 6.27 -4.55
N LYS A 20 6.53 6.68 -3.84
CA LYS A 20 6.60 7.64 -2.72
C LYS A 20 6.95 6.99 -1.39
N ILE A 21 6.53 5.74 -1.18
CA ILE A 21 6.87 4.95 0.01
C ILE A 21 8.39 4.71 0.10
N GLY A 22 9.01 4.33 -1.03
CA GLY A 22 10.44 4.04 -1.09
C GLY A 22 10.84 2.97 -0.07
N ASN A 23 11.71 3.32 0.88
CA ASN A 23 12.23 2.42 1.91
C ASN A 23 11.22 2.09 3.03
N ARG A 24 10.14 2.86 3.19
CA ARG A 24 9.21 2.70 4.32
C ARG A 24 8.20 1.56 4.15
N TRP A 25 8.29 0.83 3.04
CA TRP A 25 7.39 -0.26 2.69
C TRP A 25 7.34 -1.38 3.73
N GLN A 26 8.42 -1.63 4.46
CA GLN A 26 8.42 -2.65 5.52
C GLN A 26 7.55 -2.22 6.71
N GLN A 27 7.58 -0.94 7.07
CA GLN A 27 6.78 -0.40 8.17
C GLN A 27 5.31 -0.34 7.75
N ILE A 28 5.01 0.21 6.58
CA ILE A 28 3.64 0.26 6.05
C ILE A 28 3.09 -1.16 5.87
N GLY A 29 3.90 -2.11 5.41
CA GLY A 29 3.47 -3.50 5.32
C GLY A 29 3.06 -4.09 6.66
N ARG A 30 3.75 -3.71 7.76
CA ARG A 30 3.37 -4.12 9.11
C ARG A 30 2.04 -3.47 9.55
N GLU A 31 1.86 -2.18 9.28
CA GLU A 31 0.60 -1.46 9.57
C GLU A 31 -0.58 -2.03 8.78
N LEU A 32 -0.32 -2.50 7.55
CA LEU A 32 -1.28 -3.20 6.69
C LEU A 32 -1.50 -4.67 7.09
N GLU A 33 -1.04 -5.06 8.29
CA GLU A 33 -1.15 -6.41 8.86
C GLU A 33 -0.48 -7.51 7.99
N LEU A 34 0.47 -7.15 7.12
CA LEU A 34 1.22 -8.13 6.33
C LEU A 34 2.26 -8.82 7.20
N LYS A 35 2.39 -10.14 6.98
CA LYS A 35 3.39 -10.95 7.69
C LYS A 35 4.80 -10.51 7.32
N GLN A 36 5.65 -10.36 8.32
CA GLN A 36 7.07 -10.02 8.10
C GLN A 36 7.79 -11.02 7.20
N ALA A 37 7.43 -12.30 7.26
CA ALA A 37 7.94 -13.32 6.33
C ALA A 37 7.64 -13.01 4.85
N GLN A 38 6.50 -12.40 4.52
CA GLN A 38 6.20 -11.97 3.15
C GLN A 38 7.09 -10.80 2.73
N LEU A 39 7.34 -9.85 3.64
CA LEU A 39 8.22 -8.73 3.39
C LEU A 39 9.66 -9.20 3.14
N GLU A 40 10.15 -10.14 3.95
CA GLU A 40 11.47 -10.75 3.78
C GLU A 40 11.62 -11.46 2.44
N VAL A 41 10.56 -12.13 1.95
CA VAL A 41 10.53 -12.74 0.61
C VAL A 41 10.69 -11.68 -0.47
N PHE A 42 9.93 -10.57 -0.40
CA PHE A 42 10.08 -9.48 -1.38
C PHE A 42 11.51 -8.95 -1.41
N LYS A 43 12.09 -8.71 -0.22
CA LYS A 43 13.48 -8.26 -0.07
C LYS A 43 14.50 -9.21 -0.70
N LYS A 44 14.27 -10.52 -0.60
CA LYS A 44 15.15 -11.54 -1.17
C LYS A 44 15.03 -11.62 -2.70
N ASP A 45 13.83 -11.40 -3.23
CA ASP A 45 13.56 -11.44 -4.67
C ASP A 45 14.15 -10.23 -5.41
N PHE A 46 14.10 -9.03 -4.79
CA PHE A 46 14.58 -7.77 -5.41
C PHE A 46 15.48 -6.93 -4.48
N PRO A 47 16.69 -7.41 -4.12
CA PRO A 47 17.49 -6.85 -3.02
C PRO A 47 17.81 -5.33 -3.07
N ASN A 48 17.77 -4.70 -4.24
CA ASN A 48 18.03 -3.26 -4.42
C ASN A 48 16.81 -2.44 -4.89
N ASP A 49 15.62 -3.04 -4.97
CA ASP A 49 14.46 -2.46 -5.65
C ASP A 49 13.32 -2.14 -4.68
N HIS A 50 13.54 -1.10 -3.86
CA HIS A 50 12.63 -0.70 -2.79
C HIS A 50 11.24 -0.28 -3.31
N ILE A 51 11.20 0.37 -4.48
CA ILE A 51 9.95 0.75 -5.16
C ILE A 51 9.16 -0.51 -5.53
N LYS A 52 9.85 -1.53 -6.06
CA LYS A 52 9.23 -2.80 -6.42
C LYS A 52 8.73 -3.54 -5.19
N HIS A 53 9.48 -3.53 -4.08
CA HIS A 53 8.99 -4.08 -2.81
C HIS A 53 7.73 -3.38 -2.33
N ALA A 54 7.71 -2.04 -2.37
CA ALA A 54 6.55 -1.26 -2.00
C ALA A 54 5.33 -1.61 -2.87
N HIS A 55 5.53 -1.78 -4.18
CA HIS A 55 4.46 -2.16 -5.10
C HIS A 55 3.96 -3.59 -4.82
N LEU A 56 4.87 -4.56 -4.68
CA LEU A 56 4.51 -5.95 -4.38
C LEU A 56 3.80 -6.09 -3.03
N MET A 57 4.26 -5.34 -2.02
CA MET A 57 3.64 -5.26 -0.70
C MET A 57 2.20 -4.74 -0.81
N LEU A 58 1.99 -3.64 -1.54
CA LEU A 58 0.66 -3.07 -1.77
C LEU A 58 -0.25 -3.99 -2.58
N LEU A 59 0.26 -4.63 -3.64
CA LEU A 59 -0.48 -5.62 -4.43
C LEU A 59 -0.85 -6.84 -3.59
N LYS A 60 0.07 -7.30 -2.73
CA LYS A 60 -0.18 -8.41 -1.82
C LYS A 60 -1.29 -8.04 -0.85
N TRP A 61 -1.18 -6.88 -0.19
CA TRP A 61 -2.24 -6.35 0.64
C TRP A 61 -3.55 -6.24 -0.14
N PHE A 62 -3.55 -5.68 -1.35
CA PHE A 62 -4.76 -5.54 -2.17
C PHE A 62 -5.41 -6.88 -2.56
N THR A 63 -4.63 -7.97 -2.64
CA THR A 63 -5.13 -9.31 -2.99
C THR A 63 -5.48 -10.17 -1.78
N THR A 64 -4.81 -9.98 -0.63
CA THR A 64 -5.03 -10.78 0.58
C THR A 64 -5.89 -10.07 1.64
N CYS A 65 -5.99 -8.74 1.60
CA CYS A 65 -6.79 -7.97 2.53
C CYS A 65 -8.27 -8.17 2.26
N ASP A 66 -9.06 -8.16 3.33
CA ASP A 66 -10.51 -8.21 3.27
C ASP A 66 -11.05 -7.13 2.34
N PRO A 67 -12.00 -7.44 1.44
CA PRO A 67 -12.59 -6.45 0.55
C PRO A 67 -13.27 -5.29 1.31
N ALA A 68 -13.68 -5.52 2.56
CA ALA A 68 -14.21 -4.49 3.45
C ALA A 68 -13.12 -3.54 4.02
N LYS A 69 -11.88 -4.02 4.18
CA LYS A 69 -10.73 -3.24 4.67
C LYS A 69 -9.86 -2.70 3.52
N ARG A 70 -10.05 -3.20 2.30
CA ARG A 70 -9.32 -2.78 1.10
C ARG A 70 -9.82 -1.42 0.56
N THR A 71 -9.65 -0.39 1.37
CA THR A 71 -10.11 0.97 1.08
C THR A 71 -8.94 1.95 1.07
N LEU A 72 -9.12 3.08 0.37
CA LEU A 72 -8.15 4.18 0.40
C LEU A 72 -7.88 4.66 1.81
N LYS A 73 -8.91 4.67 2.67
CA LYS A 73 -8.80 5.06 4.06
C LYS A 73 -7.80 4.19 4.82
N THR A 74 -7.89 2.86 4.71
CA THR A 74 -6.95 1.95 5.38
C THR A 74 -5.52 2.13 4.87
N LEU A 75 -5.34 2.30 3.56
CA LEU A 75 -4.02 2.60 3.00
C LEU A 75 -3.49 3.95 3.53
N ARG A 76 -4.34 4.97 3.59
CA ARG A 76 -3.99 6.30 4.08
C ARG A 76 -3.60 6.28 5.55
N ASP A 77 -4.37 5.59 6.39
CA ASP A 77 -4.10 5.41 7.81
C ASP A 77 -2.71 4.79 8.03
N ALA A 78 -2.43 3.67 7.35
CA ALA A 78 -1.13 3.00 7.41
C ALA A 78 0.03 3.88 6.90
N LEU A 79 -0.22 4.76 5.93
CA LEU A 79 0.77 5.72 5.45
C LEU A 79 0.98 6.87 6.44
N GLU A 80 -0.07 7.36 7.11
CA GLU A 80 0.02 8.37 8.16
C GLU A 80 0.76 7.83 9.40
N ASP A 81 0.47 6.59 9.83
CA ASP A 81 1.18 5.91 10.92
C ASP A 81 2.67 5.66 10.60
N ALA A 82 2.99 5.42 9.33
CA ALA A 82 4.36 5.33 8.84
C ALA A 82 5.03 6.70 8.57
N GLU A 83 4.39 7.80 8.99
CA GLU A 83 4.81 9.18 8.79
C GLU A 83 5.08 9.53 7.31
N CYS A 84 4.45 8.80 6.39
CA CYS A 84 4.71 8.80 4.96
C CYS A 84 3.79 9.79 4.23
N THR A 85 3.82 11.04 4.66
CA THR A 85 2.94 12.13 4.19
C THR A 85 3.05 12.40 2.69
N GLU A 86 4.21 12.15 2.07
CA GLU A 86 4.38 12.25 0.61
C GLU A 86 3.50 11.28 -0.17
N ALA A 87 3.35 10.06 0.36
CA ALA A 87 2.50 9.04 -0.23
C ALA A 87 1.03 9.34 0.03
N VAL A 88 0.69 9.83 1.23
CA VAL A 88 -0.66 10.30 1.58
C VAL A 88 -1.12 11.42 0.66
N ALA A 89 -0.25 12.40 0.37
CA ALA A 89 -0.55 13.51 -0.54
C ALA A 89 -0.78 13.05 -1.99
N CYS A 90 -0.27 11.87 -2.37
CA CYS A 90 -0.48 11.27 -3.68
C CYS A 90 -1.83 10.56 -3.79
N LEU A 91 -2.43 10.18 -2.66
CA LEU A 91 -3.76 9.61 -2.64
C LEU A 91 -4.80 10.70 -2.96
N PRO A 92 -5.76 10.43 -3.86
CA PRO A 92 -6.88 11.34 -4.04
C PRO A 92 -7.60 11.45 -2.70
N SER A 93 -7.70 12.69 -2.19
CA SER A 93 -8.59 12.95 -1.07
C SER A 93 -9.98 12.51 -1.51
N GLU A 94 -10.65 11.71 -0.69
CA GLU A 94 -12.06 11.42 -0.91
C GLU A 94 -12.82 12.74 -0.74
N ALA A 95 -12.87 13.51 -1.81
CA ALA A 95 -13.68 14.70 -1.92
C ALA A 95 -15.13 14.21 -1.89
N LYS A 96 -15.71 14.50 -0.74
CA LYS A 96 -17.11 14.47 -0.32
C LYS A 96 -18.15 14.49 -1.43
#